data_AF-A0A485CP30-F1
#
_entry.id   AF-A0A485CP30-F1
#
_cell.length_a   1.000
_cell.length_b   1.000
_cell.length_c   1.000
_cell.angle_alpha   90.00
_cell.angle_beta   90.00
_cell.angle_gamma   90.00
#
_symmetry.space_group_name_H-M   'P 1'
#
loop_
_entity.id
_entity.type
_entity.pdbx_description
1 polymer ?
#
loop_
_entity_poly.entity_id
_entity_poly.type
_entity_poly.pdbx_seq_one_letter_code
_entity_poly.pdbx_strand_id
1 'polypeptide(L)'
;MPALTKFIDGTGPVWSGSMFPFLFITIACGAVSGFHALISSGTTPKMLANEGQACFIGYGGMLMESFVAIMALVAACVIDPGVYFAMNSPMAVLAPAGTTDVVASAAQVVSSWGFSITPTRCAR
;
A
#
# COMPACT_ATOMS: atom_id res chain seq x y z
N MET A 1 -9.25 -14.69 1.63
CA MET A 1 -7.86 -14.59 2.12
C MET A 1 -7.79 -15.20 3.50
N PRO A 2 -6.74 -15.99 3.83
CA PRO A 2 -6.54 -16.46 5.21
C PRO A 2 -6.33 -15.26 6.14
N ALA A 3 -6.74 -15.40 7.41
CA ALA A 3 -6.65 -14.32 8.40
C ALA A 3 -5.21 -13.89 8.71
N LEU A 4 -4.26 -14.83 8.56
CA LEU A 4 -2.83 -14.57 8.69
C LEU A 4 -2.13 -14.96 7.40
N THR A 5 -1.23 -14.09 6.94
CA THR A 5 -0.33 -14.38 5.83
C THR A 5 0.84 -15.23 6.28
N LYS A 6 1.38 -16.05 5.38
CA LYS A 6 2.60 -16.85 5.62
C LYS A 6 3.84 -16.00 5.88
N PHE A 7 3.80 -14.71 5.56
CA PHE A 7 4.91 -13.76 5.71
C PHE A 7 4.87 -12.97 7.02
N ILE A 8 4.07 -13.39 8.00
CA ILE A 8 3.99 -12.71 9.31
C ILE A 8 5.30 -12.78 10.11
N ASP A 9 6.13 -13.77 9.80
CA ASP A 9 7.48 -13.99 10.33
C ASP A 9 8.52 -12.99 9.79
N GLY A 10 8.14 -12.16 8.81
CA GLY A 10 9.00 -11.14 8.22
C GLY A 10 9.85 -11.63 7.05
N THR A 11 9.58 -12.81 6.52
CA THR A 11 10.25 -13.35 5.33
C THR A 11 9.59 -12.90 4.00
N GLY A 12 8.84 -11.80 4.05
CA GLY A 12 8.12 -11.27 2.89
C GLY A 12 9.04 -10.86 1.74
N PRO A 13 8.68 -11.15 0.47
CA PRO A 13 9.52 -10.82 -0.69
C PRO A 13 9.56 -9.32 -1.01
N VAL A 14 8.52 -8.57 -0.61
CA VAL A 14 8.42 -7.11 -0.79
C VAL A 14 9.03 -6.37 0.40
N TRP A 15 8.95 -6.96 1.59
CA TRP A 15 9.42 -6.33 2.80
C TRP A 15 9.93 -7.36 3.81
N SER A 16 11.11 -7.08 4.35
CA SER A 16 11.79 -7.90 5.36
C SER A 16 11.70 -7.22 6.73
N GLY A 17 11.24 -7.94 7.74
CA GLY A 17 11.13 -7.43 9.12
C GLY A 17 9.86 -7.87 9.85
N SER A 18 9.78 -7.61 11.15
CA SER A 18 8.62 -7.98 11.96
C SER A 18 7.44 -7.03 11.72
N MET A 19 6.22 -7.58 11.67
CA MET A 19 5.00 -6.83 11.38
C MET A 19 4.66 -5.78 12.46
N PHE A 20 4.94 -6.09 13.73
CA PHE A 20 4.52 -5.30 14.88
C PHE A 20 5.09 -3.85 14.89
N PRO A 21 6.41 -3.60 14.80
CA PRO A 21 6.92 -2.24 14.76
C PRO A 21 6.53 -1.47 13.49
N PHE A 22 6.45 -2.17 12.35
CA PHE A 22 6.13 -1.55 11.08
C PHE A 22 4.71 -0.98 11.06
N LEU A 23 3.73 -1.73 11.59
CA LEU A 23 2.33 -1.30 11.66
C LEU A 23 2.18 0.08 12.33
N PHE A 24 2.84 0.29 13.47
CA PHE A 24 2.77 1.57 14.18
C PHE A 24 3.40 2.71 13.40
N ILE A 25 4.53 2.46 12.74
CA ILE A 25 5.20 3.46 11.90
C ILE A 25 4.29 3.84 10.72
N THR A 26 3.69 2.87 10.04
CA THR A 26 2.78 3.13 8.92
C THR A 26 1.55 3.94 9.35
N ILE A 27 0.94 3.60 10.49
CA ILE A 27 -0.21 4.35 11.04
C ILE A 27 0.21 5.78 11.39
N ALA A 28 1.33 5.96 12.08
CA ALA A 28 1.81 7.28 12.49
C ALA A 28 2.16 8.16 11.27
N CYS A 29 2.94 7.63 10.32
CA CYS A 29 3.29 8.34 9.09
C CYS A 29 2.05 8.68 8.26
N GLY A 30 1.07 7.77 8.17
CA GLY A 30 -0.18 8.00 7.47
C GLY A 30 -1.01 9.12 8.10
N ALA A 31 -1.18 9.10 9.43
CA ALA A 31 -1.93 10.11 10.17
C ALA A 31 -1.28 11.50 10.06
N VAL A 32 0.04 11.59 10.21
CA VAL A 32 0.77 12.86 10.10
C VAL A 32 0.73 13.41 8.67
N SER A 33 0.85 12.55 7.65
CA SER A 33 0.76 12.97 6.25
C SER A 33 -0.65 13.42 5.86
N GLY A 34 -1.70 12.78 6.35
CA GLY A 34 -3.09 13.21 6.11
C GLY A 34 -3.36 14.57 6.73
N PHE A 35 -2.97 14.75 7.99
CA PHE A 35 -3.03 16.06 8.64
C PHE A 35 -2.22 17.14 7.89
N HIS A 36 -1.01 16.80 7.44
CA HIS A 36 -0.22 17.68 6.60
C HIS A 36 -0.95 18.02 5.30
N ALA A 37 -1.57 17.06 4.61
CA ALA A 37 -2.35 17.31 3.41
C ALA A 37 -3.57 18.22 3.69
N LEU A 38 -4.33 17.98 4.75
CA LEU A 38 -5.52 18.77 5.10
C LEU A 38 -5.19 20.23 5.46
N ILE A 39 -4.10 20.46 6.17
CA ILE A 39 -3.70 21.82 6.57
C ILE A 39 -2.88 22.51 5.48
N SER A 40 -1.93 21.81 4.86
CA SER A 40 -1.00 22.37 3.86
C SER A 40 -1.64 22.55 2.48
N SER A 41 -2.63 21.73 2.09
CA SER A 41 -3.36 21.92 0.81
C SER A 41 -4.15 23.22 0.74
N GLY A 42 -4.27 23.94 1.85
CA GLY A 42 -4.86 25.27 1.88
C GLY A 42 -6.38 25.29 1.66
N THR A 43 -7.06 24.15 1.72
CA THR A 43 -8.53 24.04 1.71
C THR A 43 -9.09 24.38 3.09
N THR A 44 -8.55 23.79 4.16
CA THR A 44 -8.97 24.09 5.54
C THR A 44 -8.81 25.57 5.91
N PRO A 45 -7.67 26.25 5.67
CA PRO A 45 -7.51 27.68 5.95
C PRO A 45 -8.40 28.59 5.10
N LYS A 46 -8.79 28.17 3.88
CA LYS A 46 -9.67 28.95 3.00
C LYS A 46 -11.16 28.76 3.31
N MET A 47 -11.54 27.66 3.96
CA MET A 47 -12.91 27.38 4.39
C MET A 47 -13.23 27.90 5.80
N LEU A 48 -12.22 28.27 6.59
CA LEU A 48 -12.41 28.85 7.92
C LEU A 48 -12.73 30.35 7.83
N ALA A 49 -13.98 30.72 8.12
CA ALA A 49 -14.37 32.12 8.28
C ALA A 49 -14.06 32.65 9.70
N ASN A 50 -14.00 31.76 10.70
CA ASN A 50 -13.65 32.07 12.09
C ASN A 50 -13.06 30.84 12.79
N GLU A 51 -12.35 31.05 13.90
CA GLU A 51 -11.70 29.97 14.67
C GLU A 51 -12.70 28.95 15.27
N GLY A 52 -13.92 29.37 15.57
CA GLY A 52 -14.96 28.48 16.11
C GLY A 52 -15.33 27.33 15.17
N GLN A 53 -15.12 27.50 13.86
CA GLN A 53 -15.37 26.46 12.86
C GLN A 53 -14.21 25.48 12.69
N ALA A 54 -13.04 25.74 13.29
CA ALA A 54 -11.84 24.91 13.15
C ALA A 54 -12.09 23.45 13.51
N CYS A 55 -12.74 23.22 14.66
CA CYS A 55 -12.99 21.87 15.16
C CYS A 55 -13.95 21.11 14.24
N PHE A 56 -15.05 21.75 13.81
CA PHE A 56 -16.04 21.12 12.95
C PHE A 56 -15.49 20.78 11.57
N ILE A 57 -14.77 21.71 10.93
CA ILE A 57 -14.18 21.52 9.60
C ILE A 57 -13.05 20.48 9.66
N GLY A 58 -12.17 20.56 10.67
CA GLY A 58 -11.09 19.59 10.86
C GLY A 58 -11.60 18.17 11.12
N TYR A 59 -12.63 18.04 11.96
CA TYR A 59 -13.28 16.75 12.21
C TYR A 59 -13.92 16.17 10.94
N GLY A 60 -14.65 16.99 10.18
CA GLY A 60 -15.20 16.59 8.88
C GLY A 60 -14.12 16.17 7.87
N GLY A 61 -12.98 16.87 7.85
CA GLY A 61 -11.82 16.52 7.04
C GLY A 61 -11.24 15.15 7.39
N MET A 62 -11.03 14.86 8.67
CA MET A 62 -10.55 13.54 9.11
C MET A 62 -11.54 12.42 8.78
N LEU A 63 -12.84 12.65 8.87
CA LEU A 63 -13.85 11.66 8.46
C LEU A 63 -13.79 11.37 6.95
N MET A 64 -13.59 12.40 6.12
CA MET A 64 -13.46 12.23 4.67
C MET A 64 -12.16 11.53 4.28
N GLU A 65 -11.03 11.82 4.94
CA GLU A 65 -9.80 11.06 4.75
C GLU A 65 -9.98 9.59 5.16
N SER A 66 -10.70 9.34 6.26
CA SER A 66 -11.01 7.98 6.72
C SER A 66 -11.80 7.20 5.66
N PHE A 67 -12.72 7.86 4.94
CA PHE A 67 -13.45 7.23 3.84
C PHE A 67 -12.50 6.80 2.69
N VAL A 68 -11.53 7.65 2.32
CA VAL A 68 -10.49 7.30 1.34
C VAL A 68 -9.64 6.13 1.84
N ALA A 69 -9.30 6.09 3.12
CA ALA A 69 -8.58 4.97 3.71
C ALA A 69 -9.37 3.64 3.59
N ILE A 70 -10.70 3.67 3.80
CA ILE A 70 -11.55 2.48 3.56
C ILE A 70 -11.55 2.09 2.09
N MET A 71 -11.62 3.04 1.14
CA MET A 71 -11.54 2.73 -0.28
C MET A 71 -10.19 2.09 -0.65
N ALA A 72 -9.08 2.59 -0.10
CA ALA A 72 -7.76 2.00 -0.28
C ALA A 72 -7.67 0.58 0.32
N LEU A 73 -8.27 0.35 1.49
CA LEU A 73 -8.35 -0.99 2.09
C LEU A 73 -9.13 -1.96 1.19
N VAL A 74 -10.29 -1.55 0.67
CA VAL A 74 -11.08 -2.38 -0.25
C VAL A 74 -10.28 -2.68 -1.51
N ALA A 75 -9.60 -1.70 -2.09
CA ALA A 75 -8.71 -1.90 -3.24
C ALA A 75 -7.59 -2.92 -2.94
N ALA A 76 -6.96 -2.82 -1.77
CA ALA A 76 -5.95 -3.78 -1.32
C ALA A 76 -6.52 -5.20 -1.16
N CYS A 77 -7.76 -5.34 -0.68
CA CYS A 77 -8.43 -6.63 -0.51
C CYS A 77 -8.87 -7.31 -1.82
N VAL A 78 -8.98 -6.57 -2.93
CA VAL A 78 -9.39 -7.15 -4.23
C VAL A 78 -8.20 -7.45 -5.16
N ILE A 79 -7.02 -6.90 -4.87
CA ILE A 79 -5.81 -7.15 -5.66
C ILE A 79 -5.38 -8.62 -5.50
N ASP A 80 -5.04 -9.24 -6.63
CA ASP A 80 -4.45 -10.58 -6.64
C ASP A 80 -3.05 -10.56 -6.01
N PRO A 81 -2.77 -11.38 -4.99
CA PRO A 81 -1.48 -11.36 -4.30
C PRO A 81 -0.30 -11.63 -5.23
N GLY A 82 -0.45 -12.46 -6.25
CA GLY A 82 0.60 -12.70 -7.22
C GLY A 82 0.94 -11.41 -7.99
N VAL A 83 -0.07 -10.64 -8.40
CA VAL A 83 0.13 -9.41 -9.17
C VAL A 83 0.81 -8.38 -8.28
N TYR A 84 0.37 -8.29 -7.02
CA TYR A 84 1.00 -7.44 -6.02
C TYR A 84 2.51 -7.75 -5.87
N PHE A 85 2.88 -9.03 -5.75
CA PHE A 85 4.28 -9.43 -5.63
C PHE A 85 5.07 -9.18 -6.92
N ALA A 86 4.46 -9.37 -8.10
CA ALA A 86 5.12 -9.06 -9.37
C ALA A 86 5.41 -7.55 -9.52
N MET A 87 4.52 -6.68 -9.04
CA MET A 87 4.67 -5.22 -9.17
C MET A 87 5.60 -4.60 -8.12
N ASN A 88 5.63 -5.15 -6.89
CA ASN A 88 6.26 -4.50 -5.75
C ASN A 88 7.54 -5.20 -5.25
N SER A 89 7.88 -6.38 -5.77
CA SER A 89 9.11 -7.05 -5.36
C SER A 89 10.34 -6.45 -6.05
N PRO A 90 11.53 -6.51 -5.42
CA PRO A 90 12.75 -5.97 -6.02
C PRO A 90 13.08 -6.63 -7.35
N MET A 91 13.46 -5.82 -8.36
CA MET A 91 13.83 -6.35 -9.68
C MET A 91 15.01 -7.32 -9.65
N ALA A 92 15.93 -7.16 -8.70
CA ALA A 92 17.02 -8.10 -8.48
C ALA A 92 16.54 -9.54 -8.16
N VAL A 93 15.34 -9.66 -7.57
CA VAL A 93 14.71 -10.94 -7.23
C VAL A 93 13.86 -11.47 -8.40
N LEU A 94 13.16 -10.57 -9.11
CA LEU A 94 12.25 -10.94 -10.19
C LEU A 94 12.95 -11.22 -11.53
N ALA A 95 14.05 -10.53 -11.82
CA ALA A 95 14.82 -10.63 -13.06
C ALA A 95 16.30 -10.30 -12.81
N PRO A 96 17.12 -11.29 -12.43
CA PRO A 96 18.56 -11.13 -12.26
C PRO A 96 19.25 -10.57 -13.52
N ALA A 97 20.42 -9.96 -13.34
CA ALA A 97 21.16 -9.32 -14.43
C ALA A 97 21.37 -10.28 -15.63
N GLY A 98 20.99 -9.84 -16.83
CA GLY A 98 21.05 -10.64 -18.05
C GLY A 98 19.72 -11.30 -18.47
N THR A 99 18.64 -11.09 -17.71
CA THR A 99 17.30 -11.58 -18.09
C THR A 99 16.77 -10.84 -19.32
N THR A 100 16.46 -11.57 -20.39
CA THR A 100 15.92 -11.02 -21.65
C THR A 100 14.41 -10.85 -21.63
N ASP A 101 13.68 -11.72 -20.92
CA ASP A 101 12.23 -11.64 -20.72
C ASP A 101 11.89 -11.47 -19.23
N VAL A 102 11.78 -10.20 -18.83
CA VAL A 102 11.50 -9.79 -17.44
C VAL A 102 10.11 -10.26 -16.99
N VAL A 103 9.13 -10.30 -17.90
CA VAL A 103 7.75 -10.64 -17.58
C VAL A 103 7.61 -12.14 -17.34
N ALA A 104 8.25 -12.97 -18.18
CA ALA A 104 8.29 -14.41 -17.98
C ALA A 104 9.05 -14.79 -16.70
N SER A 105 10.19 -14.16 -16.45
CA SER A 105 10.98 -14.38 -15.23
C SER A 105 10.19 -14.02 -13.97
N ALA A 106 9.55 -12.84 -13.93
CA ALA A 106 8.72 -12.43 -12.80
C ALA A 106 7.55 -13.40 -12.55
N ALA A 107 6.88 -13.86 -13.60
CA ALA A 107 5.78 -14.84 -13.47
C ALA A 107 6.27 -16.19 -12.91
N GLN A 108 7.45 -16.66 -13.31
CA GLN A 108 8.05 -17.90 -12.78
C GLN A 108 8.46 -17.76 -11.31
N VAL A 109 9.12 -16.65 -10.95
CA VAL A 109 9.57 -16.39 -9.57
C VAL A 109 8.38 -16.28 -8.62
N VAL A 110 7.35 -15.52 -8.99
CA VAL A 110 6.13 -15.37 -8.17
C VAL A 110 5.37 -16.71 -8.08
N SER A 111 5.36 -17.50 -9.14
CA SER A 111 4.78 -18.85 -9.12
C SER A 111 5.54 -19.80 -8.19
N SER A 112 6.88 -19.66 -8.08
CA SER A 112 7.69 -20.43 -7.13
C SER A 112 7.35 -20.10 -5.67
N TRP A 113 6.82 -18.90 -5.40
CA TRP A 113 6.29 -18.50 -4.10
C TRP A 113 4.86 -19.02 -3.87
N GLY A 114 4.33 -19.89 -4.73
CA GLY A 114 2.99 -20.48 -4.57
C GLY A 114 1.84 -19.56 -4.99
N PHE A 115 2.11 -18.50 -5.76
CA PHE A 115 1.09 -17.65 -6.36
C PHE A 115 1.09 -17.85 -7.88
N SER A 116 0.18 -18.70 -8.38
CA SER A 116 0.11 -19.01 -9.81
C SER A 116 -0.30 -17.78 -10.62
N ILE A 117 0.62 -17.27 -11.44
CA ILE A 117 0.39 -16.13 -12.31
C ILE A 117 0.83 -16.40 -13.74
N THR A 118 0.06 -15.90 -14.71
CA THR A 118 0.43 -15.97 -16.12
C THR A 118 1.20 -14.72 -16.54
N PRO A 119 2.16 -14.83 -17.48
CA PRO A 119 2.91 -13.67 -17.99
C PRO A 119 1.99 -12.56 -18.53
N THR A 120 0.85 -12.93 -19.10
CA THR A 120 -0.18 -12.00 -19.59
C THR A 120 -0.82 -11.14 -18.49
N ARG A 121 -0.85 -11.60 -17.23
CA ARG A 121 -1.33 -10.80 -16.09
C ARG A 121 -0.26 -9.88 -15.51
N CYS A 122 1.02 -10.16 -15.74
CA CYS A 122 2.13 -9.30 -15.33
C CYS A 122 2.43 -8.17 -16.33
N ALA A 123 2.01 -8.32 -17.59
CA ALA A 123 2.29 -7.35 -18.66
C ALA A 123 1.28 -6.20 -18.77
N ARG A 124 0.29 -6.13 -17.87
CA ARG A 124 -0.83 -5.18 -17.91
C ARG A 124 -0.70 -4.15 -16.79
#